data_AF-A0A1R1S5B7-F1
#
_entry.id   AF-A0A1R1S5B7-F1
#
_cell.length_a   1.000
_cell.length_b   1.000
_cell.length_c   1.000
_cell.angle_alpha   90.00
_cell.angle_beta   90.00
_cell.angle_gamma   90.00
#
_symmetry.space_group_name_H-M   'P 1'
#
loop_
_entity.id
_entity.type
_entity.pdbx_description
1 polymer ?
#
loop_
_entity_poly.entity_id
_entity_poly.type
_entity_poly.pdbx_seq_one_letter_code
_entity_poly.pdbx_strand_id
1 'polypeptide(L)'
;MAAFLALRDRFAAGEGLPAALAHSAEASRQWVSDELTQAARTTWDTGRAESLAWGGAVRRRTLLVVWGAVGALLIGQLATAVGAGWSAARTAALTVALLAAGLLTLAARLHRGSGGPLAPLVGEDNRLSTSRAVAAAWMLFAVFAVLMLAVELAFAPGEAERTADGLAPGGAAALLTVTALTCLAAVAARLVVAARVRTQRLQKVRALRPRAADLLTDDAGRGSLADAQYVVVHAAALVFAAVRLAREPWRLPDLPWGLALLAAVSVLMYLAGKYAEGGRPTVLSVVRVRPDEGGFDRDAPIRTGDDIEIRGSGFVPPGAQEPDRLARMVVRIGAVHVQVPLVPVAGGFSNPTDTVLTVPVPVDVEPGRVEVQVVTAAGAETNRYPIDVLD
;
A
#
# COMPACT_ATOMS: atom_id res chain seq x y z
N MET A 1 -13.56 2.94 14.75
CA MET A 1 -14.19 2.70 13.44
C MET A 1 -15.66 2.33 13.55
N ALA A 2 -16.07 1.27 14.25
CA ALA A 2 -17.49 0.89 14.35
C ALA A 2 -18.41 2.00 14.87
N ALA A 3 -17.98 2.72 15.92
CA ALA A 3 -18.72 3.87 16.45
C ALA A 3 -18.88 5.01 15.43
N PHE A 4 -17.85 5.28 14.62
CA PHE A 4 -17.93 6.27 13.55
C PHE A 4 -18.93 5.85 12.47
N LEU A 5 -18.91 4.58 12.05
CA LEU A 5 -19.84 4.05 11.05
C LEU A 5 -21.29 4.14 11.55
N ALA A 6 -21.53 3.78 12.81
CA ALA A 6 -22.84 3.91 13.43
C ALA A 6 -23.32 5.37 13.51
N LEU A 7 -22.42 6.30 13.85
CA LEU A 7 -22.74 7.73 13.84
C LEU A 7 -23.09 8.24 12.44
N ARG A 8 -22.29 7.87 11.43
CA ARG A 8 -22.54 8.20 10.02
C ARG A 8 -23.89 7.65 9.57
N ASP A 9 -24.18 6.39 9.86
CA ASP A 9 -25.41 5.74 9.40
C ASP A 9 -26.65 6.33 10.11
N ARG A 10 -26.51 6.76 11.37
CA ARG A 10 -27.55 7.54 12.06
C ARG A 10 -27.82 8.87 11.39
N PHE A 11 -26.78 9.63 11.04
CA PHE A 11 -26.96 10.90 10.32
C PHE A 11 -27.50 10.70 8.91
N ALA A 12 -27.12 9.61 8.23
CA ALA A 12 -27.70 9.23 6.94
C ALA A 12 -29.21 8.90 7.05
N ALA A 13 -29.66 8.41 8.22
CA ALA A 13 -31.08 8.19 8.52
C ALA A 13 -31.81 9.47 9.01
N GLY A 14 -31.12 10.61 9.12
CA GLY A 14 -31.68 11.86 9.65
C GLY A 14 -31.81 11.91 11.17
N GLU A 15 -31.20 10.99 11.90
CA GLU A 15 -31.30 10.90 13.36
C GLU A 15 -30.23 11.74 14.08
N GLY A 16 -30.60 12.39 15.19
CA GLY A 16 -29.66 13.10 16.06
C GLY A 16 -29.36 14.55 15.68
N LEU A 17 -30.12 15.12 14.75
CA LEU A 17 -30.08 16.54 14.43
C LEU A 17 -30.67 17.40 15.56
N PRO A 18 -30.02 18.49 15.97
CA PRO A 18 -30.61 19.46 16.90
C PRO A 18 -31.91 20.04 16.34
N ALA A 19 -32.96 20.09 17.15
CA ALA A 19 -34.28 20.60 16.73
C ALA A 19 -34.21 22.04 16.17
N ALA A 20 -33.31 22.88 16.69
CA ALA A 20 -33.10 24.25 16.22
C ALA A 20 -32.57 24.33 14.77
N LEU A 21 -31.88 23.29 14.28
CA LEU A 21 -31.29 23.26 12.94
C LEU A 21 -32.19 22.57 11.92
N ALA A 22 -33.19 21.78 12.37
CA ALA A 22 -34.09 21.01 11.50
C ALA A 22 -34.88 21.88 10.49
N HIS A 23 -35.01 23.17 10.77
CA HIS A 23 -35.71 24.12 9.89
C HIS A 23 -34.83 24.68 8.76
N SER A 24 -33.50 24.47 8.81
CA SER A 24 -32.57 24.87 7.76
C SER A 24 -31.76 23.67 7.27
N ALA A 25 -32.02 23.26 6.03
CA ALA A 25 -31.30 22.15 5.40
C ALA A 25 -29.79 22.44 5.31
N GLU A 26 -29.41 23.67 5.02
CA GLU A 26 -28.01 24.09 4.94
C GLU A 26 -27.31 24.01 6.30
N ALA A 27 -27.93 24.58 7.34
CA ALA A 27 -27.35 24.56 8.68
C ALA A 27 -27.26 23.14 9.25
N SER A 28 -28.26 22.30 8.94
CA SER A 28 -28.23 20.86 9.27
C SER A 28 -27.08 20.13 8.58
N ARG A 29 -26.87 20.36 7.28
CA ARG A 29 -25.76 19.75 6.51
C ARG A 29 -24.40 20.17 7.06
N GLN A 30 -24.22 21.46 7.32
CA GLN A 30 -22.97 21.99 7.87
C GLN A 30 -22.66 21.38 9.24
N TRP A 31 -23.65 21.36 10.14
CA TRP A 31 -23.48 20.77 11.47
C TRP A 31 -23.14 19.27 11.42
N VAL A 32 -23.84 18.49 10.58
CA VAL A 32 -23.53 17.06 10.38
C VAL A 32 -22.10 16.88 9.86
N SER A 33 -21.69 17.71 8.89
CA SER A 33 -20.33 17.67 8.34
C SER A 33 -19.27 17.96 9.40
N ASP A 34 -19.51 18.94 10.28
CA ASP A 34 -18.59 19.32 11.36
C ASP A 34 -18.47 18.21 12.43
N GLU A 35 -19.59 17.63 12.85
CA GLU A 35 -19.61 16.49 13.78
C GLU A 35 -18.89 15.27 13.21
N LEU A 36 -19.13 14.94 11.93
CA LEU A 36 -18.44 13.85 11.25
C LEU A 36 -16.95 14.13 11.08
N THR A 37 -16.57 15.38 10.82
CA THR A 37 -15.17 15.81 10.74
C THR A 37 -14.47 15.64 12.09
N GLN A 38 -15.11 16.05 13.19
CA GLN A 38 -14.58 15.86 14.53
C GLN A 38 -14.45 14.37 14.89
N ALA A 39 -15.48 13.57 14.61
CA ALA A 39 -15.48 12.12 14.86
C ALA A 39 -14.44 11.37 14.00
N ALA A 40 -14.17 11.85 12.78
CA ALA A 40 -13.15 11.31 11.92
C ALA A 40 -11.74 11.53 12.50
N ARG A 41 -11.46 12.74 13.02
CA ARG A 41 -10.19 13.07 13.68
C ARG A 41 -9.92 12.20 14.90
N THR A 42 -10.92 12.03 15.77
CA THR A 42 -10.78 11.17 16.97
C THR A 42 -10.55 9.70 16.60
N THR A 43 -11.21 9.21 15.54
CA THR A 43 -11.00 7.86 15.01
C THR A 43 -9.59 7.69 14.46
N TRP A 44 -9.06 8.69 13.76
CA TRP A 44 -7.69 8.69 13.24
C TRP A 44 -6.66 8.64 14.36
N ASP A 45 -6.81 9.47 15.39
CA ASP A 45 -5.88 9.51 16.53
C ASP A 45 -5.84 8.18 17.29
N THR A 46 -7.02 7.60 17.52
CA THR A 46 -7.15 6.27 18.13
C THR A 46 -6.47 5.20 17.27
N GLY A 47 -6.75 5.20 15.97
CA GLY A 47 -6.15 4.27 15.02
C GLY A 47 -4.62 4.39 14.97
N ARG A 48 -4.08 5.60 15.09
CA ARG A 48 -2.64 5.84 15.12
C ARG A 48 -1.99 5.22 16.36
N ALA A 49 -2.63 5.35 17.53
CA ALA A 49 -2.16 4.71 18.76
C ALA A 49 -2.19 3.17 18.64
N GLU A 50 -3.27 2.61 18.09
CA GLU A 50 -3.39 1.17 17.86
C GLU A 50 -2.32 0.64 16.88
N SER A 51 -2.00 1.40 15.83
CA SER A 51 -0.97 1.04 14.85
C SER A 51 0.42 0.89 15.49
N LEU A 52 0.76 1.79 16.42
CA LEU A 52 2.01 1.70 17.18
C LEU A 52 2.06 0.44 18.05
N ALA A 53 0.97 0.14 18.76
CA ALA A 53 0.86 -1.07 19.59
C ALA A 53 0.94 -2.35 18.73
N TRP A 54 0.29 -2.34 17.56
CA TRP A 54 0.33 -3.43 16.58
C TRP A 54 1.75 -3.72 16.09
N GLY A 55 2.56 -2.69 15.82
CA GLY A 55 3.96 -2.86 15.41
C GLY A 55 4.77 -3.68 16.43
N GLY A 56 4.53 -3.47 17.73
CA GLY A 56 5.15 -4.27 18.79
C GLY A 56 4.67 -5.73 18.81
N ALA A 57 3.40 -5.99 18.54
CA ALA A 57 2.84 -7.34 18.43
C ALA A 57 3.38 -8.09 17.20
N VAL A 58 3.43 -7.43 16.04
CA VAL A 58 3.95 -8.03 14.80
C VAL A 58 5.40 -8.40 14.93
N ARG A 59 6.24 -7.51 15.48
CA ARG A 59 7.65 -7.82 15.74
C ARG A 59 7.80 -9.12 16.54
N ARG A 60 7.02 -9.28 17.62
CA ARG A 60 7.04 -10.51 18.44
C ARG A 60 6.60 -11.72 17.62
N ARG A 61 5.49 -11.63 16.88
CA ARG A 61 5.00 -12.73 16.04
C ARG A 61 5.99 -13.12 14.94
N THR A 62 6.61 -12.16 14.26
CA THR A 62 7.63 -12.42 13.24
C THR A 62 8.83 -13.15 13.84
N LEU A 63 9.31 -12.73 15.01
CA LEU A 63 10.39 -13.44 15.69
C LEU A 63 9.99 -14.86 16.10
N LEU A 64 8.77 -15.05 16.60
CA LEU A 64 8.25 -16.39 16.90
C LEU A 64 8.18 -17.28 15.66
N VAL A 65 7.77 -16.74 14.51
CA VAL A 65 7.74 -17.48 13.23
C VAL A 65 9.16 -17.83 12.77
N VAL A 66 10.10 -16.88 12.82
CA VAL A 66 11.49 -17.11 12.44
C VAL A 66 12.14 -18.19 13.29
N TRP A 67 12.05 -18.08 14.62
CA TRP A 67 12.60 -19.09 15.53
C TRP A 67 11.83 -20.42 15.49
N GLY A 68 10.52 -20.37 15.25
CA GLY A 68 9.71 -21.56 14.99
C GLY A 68 10.13 -22.30 13.73
N ALA A 69 10.50 -21.58 12.65
CA ALA A 69 11.03 -22.18 11.43
C ALA A 69 12.39 -22.85 11.65
N VAL A 70 13.28 -22.24 12.45
CA VAL A 70 14.54 -22.88 12.88
C VAL A 70 14.26 -24.15 13.68
N GLY A 71 13.32 -24.11 14.63
CA GLY A 71 12.90 -25.27 15.41
C GLY A 71 12.29 -26.38 14.55
N ALA A 72 11.45 -26.03 13.58
CA ALA A 72 10.86 -26.98 12.63
C ALA A 72 11.93 -27.63 11.74
N LEU A 73 12.91 -26.84 11.26
CA LEU A 73 14.06 -27.36 10.52
C LEU A 73 14.86 -28.37 11.37
N LEU A 74 15.15 -28.04 12.63
CA LEU A 74 15.82 -28.95 13.56
C LEU A 74 15.03 -30.25 13.76
N ILE A 75 13.72 -30.16 14.01
CA ILE A 75 12.86 -31.34 14.19
C ILE A 75 12.85 -32.19 12.92
N GLY A 76 12.70 -31.59 11.74
CA GLY A 76 12.72 -32.29 10.47
C GLY A 76 14.06 -32.98 10.19
N GLN A 77 15.17 -32.32 10.51
CA GLN A 77 16.49 -32.92 10.41
C GLN A 77 16.68 -34.06 11.41
N LEU A 78 16.24 -33.92 12.66
CA LEU A 78 16.31 -35.01 13.64
C LEU A 78 15.48 -36.21 13.19
N ALA A 79 14.25 -35.99 12.73
CA ALA A 79 13.38 -37.04 12.24
C ALA A 79 13.97 -37.79 11.05
N THR A 80 14.57 -37.07 10.10
CA THR A 80 15.23 -37.67 8.93
C THR A 80 16.64 -38.19 9.22
N ALA A 81 17.21 -37.92 10.40
CA ALA A 81 18.52 -38.45 10.80
C ALA A 81 18.41 -39.90 11.23
N VAL A 82 17.23 -40.32 11.68
CA VAL A 82 16.92 -41.70 12.02
C VAL A 82 17.07 -42.53 10.75
N GLY A 83 18.09 -43.39 10.71
CA GLY A 83 18.43 -44.25 9.58
C GLY A 83 19.49 -43.70 8.61
N ALA A 84 19.39 -42.43 8.21
CA ALA A 84 20.33 -41.82 7.27
C ALA A 84 21.59 -41.20 7.91
N GLY A 85 21.60 -41.06 9.25
CA GLY A 85 22.71 -40.47 9.99
C GLY A 85 22.72 -38.93 9.95
N TRP A 86 23.68 -38.35 10.67
CA TRP A 86 23.90 -36.90 10.71
C TRP A 86 24.99 -36.51 9.69
N SER A 87 24.72 -35.54 8.84
CA SER A 87 25.63 -35.10 7.77
C SER A 87 26.11 -33.66 7.97
N ALA A 88 27.23 -33.30 7.32
CA ALA A 88 27.78 -31.94 7.34
C ALA A 88 26.76 -30.91 6.81
N ALA A 89 26.02 -31.25 5.74
CA ALA A 89 24.96 -30.41 5.18
C ALA A 89 23.85 -30.07 6.19
N ARG A 90 23.51 -30.98 7.11
CA ARG A 90 22.52 -30.72 8.17
C ARG A 90 23.04 -29.69 9.18
N THR A 91 24.28 -29.87 9.63
CA THR A 91 24.98 -28.91 10.48
C THR A 91 25.07 -27.54 9.80
N ALA A 92 25.41 -27.49 8.51
CA ALA A 92 25.45 -26.26 7.74
C ALA A 92 24.08 -25.56 7.72
N ALA A 93 23.01 -26.31 7.42
CA ALA A 93 21.65 -25.77 7.37
C ALA A 93 21.19 -25.18 8.70
N LEU A 94 21.46 -25.86 9.80
CA LEU A 94 21.12 -25.32 11.12
C LEU A 94 21.97 -24.12 11.49
N THR A 95 23.27 -24.15 11.18
CA THR A 95 24.18 -23.04 11.47
C THR A 95 23.75 -21.78 10.72
N VAL A 96 23.49 -21.90 9.42
CA VAL A 96 23.04 -20.77 8.59
C VAL A 96 21.65 -20.29 9.02
N ALA A 97 20.74 -21.21 9.36
CA ALA A 97 19.41 -20.84 9.87
C ALA A 97 19.49 -20.06 11.20
N LEU A 98 20.37 -20.48 12.12
CA LEU A 98 20.63 -19.77 13.38
C LEU A 98 21.26 -18.39 13.15
N LEU A 99 22.23 -18.29 12.24
CA LEU A 99 22.84 -17.01 11.86
C LEU A 99 21.81 -16.06 11.25
N ALA A 100 21.00 -16.54 10.31
CA ALA A 100 19.94 -15.76 9.69
C ALA A 100 18.89 -15.30 10.73
N ALA A 101 18.45 -16.20 11.62
CA ALA A 101 17.51 -15.86 12.69
C ALA A 101 18.12 -14.85 13.69
N GLY A 102 19.39 -14.98 14.02
CA GLY A 102 20.14 -14.05 14.85
C GLY A 102 20.23 -12.66 14.23
N LEU A 103 20.60 -12.57 12.95
CA LEU A 103 20.67 -11.32 12.20
C LEU A 103 19.30 -10.65 12.05
N LEU A 104 18.25 -11.41 11.74
CA LEU A 104 16.88 -10.90 11.69
C LEU A 104 16.40 -10.42 13.08
N THR A 105 16.80 -11.10 14.14
CA THR A 105 16.53 -10.68 15.53
C THR A 105 17.25 -9.38 15.86
N LEU A 106 18.51 -9.23 15.45
CA LEU A 106 19.28 -8.00 15.62
C LEU A 106 18.66 -6.85 14.82
N ALA A 107 18.32 -7.08 13.54
CA ALA A 107 17.64 -6.10 12.71
C ALA A 107 16.31 -5.66 13.31
N ALA A 108 15.51 -6.60 13.84
CA ALA A 108 14.28 -6.32 14.55
C ALA A 108 14.49 -5.48 15.82
N ARG A 109 15.62 -5.65 16.52
CA ARG A 109 16.00 -4.87 17.71
C ARG A 109 16.54 -3.48 17.36
N LEU A 110 17.24 -3.33 16.24
CA LEU A 110 17.73 -2.03 15.78
C LEU A 110 16.59 -1.17 15.24
N HIS A 111 15.65 -1.77 14.51
CA HIS A 111 14.53 -1.06 13.86
C HIS A 111 13.24 -1.05 14.70
N ARG A 112 13.35 -1.11 16.04
CA ARG A 112 12.18 -1.20 16.94
C ARG A 112 11.20 -0.03 16.78
N GLY A 113 11.71 1.16 16.50
CA GLY A 113 10.89 2.37 16.28
C GLY A 113 10.26 2.48 14.88
N SER A 114 10.66 1.63 13.93
CA SER A 114 10.32 1.77 12.51
C SER A 114 9.54 0.58 11.95
N GLY A 115 8.99 -0.30 12.81
CA GLY A 115 8.22 -1.48 12.38
C GLY A 115 8.98 -2.82 12.47
N GLY A 116 10.18 -2.84 13.06
CA GLY A 116 10.94 -4.07 13.32
C GLY A 116 11.53 -4.69 12.04
N PRO A 117 11.54 -6.02 11.89
CA PRO A 117 12.21 -6.70 10.78
C PRO A 117 11.52 -6.45 9.42
N LEU A 118 10.25 -6.02 9.43
CA LEU A 118 9.51 -5.70 8.22
C LEU A 118 9.77 -4.28 7.72
N ALA A 119 10.46 -3.43 8.49
CA ALA A 119 10.71 -2.04 8.13
C ALA A 119 11.29 -1.85 6.71
N PRO A 120 12.24 -2.67 6.23
CA PRO A 120 12.75 -2.54 4.86
C PRO A 120 11.70 -2.83 3.78
N LEU A 121 10.70 -3.65 4.11
CA LEU A 121 9.63 -4.06 3.20
C LEU A 121 8.47 -3.07 3.16
N VAL A 122 8.41 -2.14 4.11
CA VAL A 122 7.36 -1.13 4.19
C VAL A 122 7.71 0.07 3.31
N GLY A 123 6.77 0.46 2.44
CA GLY A 123 6.85 1.63 1.58
C GLY A 123 6.71 2.95 2.34
N GLU A 124 6.96 4.06 1.65
CA GLU A 124 6.80 5.42 2.20
C GLU A 124 5.32 5.73 2.55
N ASP A 125 4.40 5.04 1.89
CA ASP A 125 2.96 5.04 2.16
C ASP A 125 2.54 4.13 3.33
N ASN A 126 3.50 3.56 4.07
CA ASN A 126 3.26 2.68 5.22
C ASN A 126 2.49 1.38 4.86
N ARG A 127 2.60 0.92 3.61
CA ARG A 127 2.09 -0.37 3.11
C ARG A 127 3.22 -1.36 2.86
N LEU A 128 2.96 -2.66 2.85
CA LEU A 128 3.98 -3.61 2.39
C LEU A 128 4.20 -3.46 0.89
N SER A 129 5.46 -3.37 0.47
CA SER A 129 5.83 -3.27 -0.94
C SER A 129 6.03 -4.67 -1.54
N THR A 130 5.19 -5.02 -2.51
CA THR A 130 5.25 -6.30 -3.23
C THR A 130 6.63 -6.56 -3.83
N SER A 131 7.20 -5.58 -4.54
CA SER A 131 8.53 -5.74 -5.16
C SER A 131 9.66 -5.86 -4.16
N ARG A 132 9.64 -5.08 -3.06
CA ARG A 132 10.65 -5.25 -1.99
C ARG A 132 10.52 -6.59 -1.30
N ALA A 133 9.31 -7.08 -1.05
CA ALA A 133 9.09 -8.37 -0.42
C ALA A 133 9.62 -9.52 -1.27
N VAL A 134 9.31 -9.53 -2.58
CA VAL A 134 9.82 -10.55 -3.51
C VAL A 134 11.34 -10.46 -3.67
N ALA A 135 11.89 -9.27 -3.84
CA ALA A 135 13.35 -9.08 -3.96
C ALA A 135 14.07 -9.52 -2.67
N ALA A 136 13.54 -9.18 -1.50
CA ALA A 136 14.11 -9.61 -0.22
C ALA A 136 14.02 -11.13 -0.03
N ALA A 137 12.95 -11.78 -0.50
CA ALA A 137 12.82 -13.23 -0.45
C ALA A 137 13.88 -13.93 -1.32
N TRP A 138 14.08 -13.47 -2.56
CA TRP A 138 15.14 -14.00 -3.44
C TRP A 138 16.54 -13.74 -2.88
N MET A 139 16.79 -12.53 -2.39
CA MET A 139 18.09 -12.17 -1.81
C MET A 139 18.40 -13.00 -0.55
N LEU A 140 17.43 -13.14 0.36
CA LEU A 140 17.57 -13.97 1.56
C LEU A 140 17.84 -15.42 1.18
N PHE A 141 17.11 -15.95 0.19
CA PHE A 141 17.30 -17.32 -0.29
C PHE A 141 18.69 -17.53 -0.92
N ALA A 142 19.12 -16.62 -1.81
CA ALA A 142 20.42 -16.69 -2.45
C ALA A 142 21.58 -16.62 -1.44
N VAL A 143 21.50 -15.69 -0.48
CA VAL A 143 22.48 -15.57 0.60
C VAL A 143 22.48 -16.81 1.48
N PHE A 144 21.30 -17.34 1.82
CA PHE A 144 21.17 -18.59 2.58
C PHE A 144 21.85 -19.76 1.85
N ALA A 145 21.61 -19.91 0.55
CA ALA A 145 22.20 -20.97 -0.27
C ALA A 145 23.74 -20.84 -0.36
N VAL A 146 24.26 -19.62 -0.56
CA VAL A 146 25.71 -19.39 -0.59
C VAL A 146 26.35 -19.67 0.77
N LEU A 147 25.76 -19.21 1.86
CA LEU A 147 26.26 -19.46 3.21
C LEU A 147 26.23 -20.96 3.56
N MET A 148 25.23 -21.69 3.08
CA MET A 148 25.15 -23.14 3.21
C MET A 148 26.39 -23.83 2.66
N LEU A 149 26.72 -23.53 1.40
CA LEU A 149 27.89 -24.09 0.73
C LEU A 149 29.20 -23.63 1.39
N ALA A 150 29.28 -22.37 1.83
CA ALA A 150 30.47 -21.84 2.51
C ALA A 150 30.73 -22.55 3.86
N VAL A 151 29.67 -22.83 4.62
CA VAL A 151 29.78 -23.60 5.87
C VAL A 151 30.15 -25.06 5.56
N GLU A 152 29.54 -25.68 4.55
CA GLU A 152 29.90 -27.05 4.16
C GLU A 152 31.37 -27.17 3.75
N LEU A 153 31.89 -26.22 2.96
CA LEU A 153 33.28 -26.15 2.56
C LEU A 153 34.24 -26.01 3.76
N ALA A 154 33.84 -25.26 4.80
CA ALA A 154 34.65 -25.06 6.00
C ALA A 154 34.71 -26.29 6.91
N PHE A 155 33.65 -27.11 6.95
CA PHE A 155 33.54 -28.25 7.87
C PHE A 155 33.75 -29.63 7.24
N ALA A 156 33.74 -29.74 5.90
CA ALA A 156 33.92 -30.99 5.18
C ALA A 156 34.99 -30.87 4.07
N PRO A 157 36.29 -30.74 4.41
CA PRO A 157 37.36 -30.52 3.43
C PRO A 157 37.53 -31.68 2.43
N GLY A 158 37.10 -32.90 2.78
CA GLY A 158 37.09 -34.05 1.86
C GLY A 158 36.09 -33.94 0.72
N GLU A 159 35.12 -33.02 0.82
CA GLU A 159 34.09 -32.76 -0.20
C GLU A 159 34.30 -31.41 -0.90
N ALA A 160 35.43 -30.76 -0.64
CA ALA A 160 35.71 -29.39 -1.07
C ALA A 160 35.67 -29.21 -2.59
N GLU A 161 36.17 -30.18 -3.35
CA GLU A 161 36.18 -30.12 -4.82
C GLU A 161 34.75 -30.12 -5.37
N ARG A 162 33.88 -30.98 -4.84
CA ARG A 162 32.45 -31.05 -5.21
C ARG A 162 31.69 -29.79 -4.83
N THR A 163 31.94 -29.23 -3.65
CA THR A 163 31.28 -28.00 -3.19
C THR A 163 31.79 -26.77 -3.96
N ALA A 164 33.08 -26.74 -4.31
CA ALA A 164 33.65 -25.70 -5.17
C ALA A 164 33.06 -25.73 -6.58
N ASP A 165 32.90 -26.91 -7.17
CA ASP A 165 32.17 -27.09 -8.43
C ASP A 165 30.70 -26.67 -8.31
N GLY A 166 30.07 -26.91 -7.14
CA GLY A 166 28.71 -26.48 -6.84
C GLY A 166 28.49 -24.96 -6.80
N LEU A 167 29.57 -24.17 -6.69
CA LEU A 167 29.58 -22.70 -6.79
C LEU A 167 29.83 -22.22 -8.23
N ALA A 168 30.07 -23.12 -9.18
CA ALA A 168 30.37 -22.75 -10.56
C ALA A 168 29.22 -21.93 -11.17
N PRO A 169 29.53 -20.83 -11.89
CA PRO A 169 28.53 -19.87 -12.36
C PRO A 169 27.51 -20.47 -13.34
N GLY A 170 27.87 -21.55 -14.05
CA GLY A 170 27.01 -22.20 -15.03
C GLY A 170 25.68 -22.70 -14.47
N GLY A 171 25.69 -23.32 -13.28
CA GLY A 171 24.48 -23.83 -12.62
C GLY A 171 23.71 -22.76 -11.84
N ALA A 172 24.37 -21.68 -11.44
CA ALA A 172 23.76 -20.61 -10.65
C ALA A 172 23.18 -19.46 -11.50
N ALA A 173 23.46 -19.44 -12.81
CA ALA A 173 23.15 -18.32 -13.69
C ALA A 173 21.66 -17.93 -13.66
N ALA A 174 20.76 -18.90 -13.72
CA ALA A 174 19.31 -18.65 -13.70
C ALA A 174 18.83 -18.08 -12.36
N LEU A 175 19.30 -18.64 -11.23
CA LEU A 175 19.00 -18.14 -9.89
C LEU A 175 19.48 -16.69 -9.70
N LEU A 176 20.73 -16.41 -10.09
CA LEU A 176 21.31 -15.08 -10.00
C LEU A 176 20.59 -14.09 -10.92
N THR A 177 20.19 -14.52 -12.11
CA THR A 177 19.42 -13.70 -13.05
C THR A 177 18.07 -13.30 -12.45
N VAL A 178 17.30 -14.25 -11.90
CA VAL A 178 16.00 -13.94 -11.27
C VAL A 178 16.17 -13.04 -10.04
N THR A 179 17.21 -13.28 -9.24
CA THR A 179 17.54 -12.44 -8.08
C THR A 179 17.88 -11.01 -8.52
N ALA A 180 18.70 -10.85 -9.56
CA ALA A 180 19.06 -9.56 -10.12
C ALA A 180 17.84 -8.83 -10.71
N LEU A 181 17.00 -9.53 -11.47
CA LEU A 181 15.78 -8.97 -12.08
C LEU A 181 14.78 -8.49 -11.02
N THR A 182 14.57 -9.25 -9.94
CA THR A 182 13.66 -8.85 -8.86
C THR A 182 14.20 -7.66 -8.07
N CYS A 183 15.52 -7.60 -7.83
CA CYS A 183 16.16 -6.42 -7.25
C CYS A 183 16.01 -5.19 -8.14
N LEU A 184 16.27 -5.34 -9.44
CA LEU A 184 16.09 -4.26 -10.42
C LEU A 184 14.62 -3.81 -10.46
N ALA A 185 13.67 -4.74 -10.43
CA ALA A 185 12.25 -4.42 -10.40
C ALA A 185 11.86 -3.63 -9.15
N ALA A 186 12.40 -3.96 -7.97
CA ALA A 186 12.16 -3.20 -6.74
C ALA A 186 12.70 -1.77 -6.81
N VAL A 187 13.89 -1.58 -7.39
CA VAL A 187 14.48 -0.25 -7.61
C VAL A 187 13.68 0.52 -8.66
N ALA A 188 13.37 -0.09 -9.80
CA ALA A 188 12.62 0.53 -10.89
C ALA A 188 11.21 0.94 -10.43
N ALA A 189 10.49 0.07 -9.73
CA ALA A 189 9.17 0.38 -9.18
C ALA A 189 9.24 1.58 -8.22
N ARG A 190 10.25 1.63 -7.33
CA ARG A 190 10.45 2.79 -6.45
C ARG A 190 10.69 4.07 -7.24
N LEU A 191 11.58 4.03 -8.24
CA LEU A 191 11.90 5.21 -9.06
C LEU A 191 10.69 5.71 -9.85
N VAL A 192 9.93 4.79 -10.46
CA VAL A 192 8.70 5.11 -11.19
C VAL A 192 7.67 5.74 -10.27
N VAL A 193 7.37 5.12 -9.12
CA VAL A 193 6.40 5.67 -8.16
C VAL A 193 6.87 7.04 -7.65
N ALA A 194 8.13 7.18 -7.25
CA ALA A 194 8.66 8.46 -6.76
C ALA A 194 8.66 9.57 -7.81
N ALA A 195 8.98 9.25 -9.07
CA ALA A 195 8.90 10.21 -10.17
C ALA A 195 7.44 10.64 -10.46
N ARG A 196 6.50 9.70 -10.40
CA ARG A 196 5.09 9.95 -10.70
C ARG A 196 4.35 10.68 -9.59
N VAL A 197 4.71 10.43 -8.33
CA VAL A 197 4.21 11.22 -7.18
C VAL A 197 4.74 12.65 -7.27
N ARG A 198 6.03 12.85 -7.55
CA ARG A 198 6.62 14.20 -7.72
C ARG A 198 6.00 14.99 -8.88
N THR A 199 5.60 14.31 -9.95
CA THR A 199 4.94 14.94 -11.11
C THR A 199 3.41 14.99 -10.99
N GLN A 200 2.85 14.67 -9.81
CA GLN A 200 1.40 14.63 -9.53
C GLN A 200 0.60 13.75 -10.51
N ARG A 201 1.25 12.77 -11.16
CA ARG A 201 0.61 11.77 -12.03
C ARG A 201 0.16 10.52 -11.27
N LEU A 202 0.47 10.46 -9.98
CA LEU A 202 0.07 9.41 -9.05
C LEU A 202 -0.12 10.04 -7.67
N GLN A 203 -1.19 9.68 -6.99
CA GLN A 203 -1.47 10.10 -5.63
C GLN A 203 -1.36 8.88 -4.71
N LYS A 204 -0.52 8.96 -3.68
CA LYS A 204 -0.35 7.90 -2.69
C LYS A 204 -0.75 8.43 -1.32
N VAL A 205 -1.69 7.74 -0.68
CA VAL A 205 -2.11 8.04 0.69
C VAL A 205 -1.47 7.06 1.64
N ARG A 206 -0.91 7.61 2.73
CA ARG A 206 -0.30 6.82 3.78
C ARG A 206 -1.36 6.00 4.51
N ALA A 207 -1.21 4.68 4.49
CA ALA A 207 -2.02 3.75 5.24
C ALA A 207 -1.72 3.85 6.75
N LEU A 208 -2.72 3.54 7.57
CA LEU A 208 -2.55 3.54 9.01
C LEU A 208 -1.55 2.49 9.50
N ARG A 209 -1.54 1.32 8.85
CA ARG A 209 -0.63 0.20 9.13
C ARG A 209 -0.44 -0.69 7.89
N PRO A 210 0.71 -1.35 7.75
CA PRO A 210 0.93 -2.34 6.71
C PRO A 210 0.07 -3.59 6.96
N ARG A 211 -0.39 -4.23 5.89
CA ARG A 211 -1.19 -5.46 5.93
C ARG A 211 -0.57 -6.51 5.01
N ALA A 212 -0.68 -7.79 5.37
CA ALA A 212 -0.20 -8.88 4.51
C ALA A 212 -0.93 -8.89 3.15
N ALA A 213 -2.20 -8.47 3.13
CA ALA A 213 -2.99 -8.32 1.91
C ALA A 213 -2.40 -7.30 0.93
N ASP A 214 -1.62 -6.31 1.39
CA ASP A 214 -1.00 -5.28 0.52
C ASP A 214 -0.08 -5.89 -0.54
N LEU A 215 0.41 -7.12 -0.34
CA LEU A 215 1.20 -7.84 -1.35
C LEU A 215 0.38 -8.26 -2.57
N LEU A 216 -0.94 -8.37 -2.42
CA LEU A 216 -1.86 -8.93 -3.41
C LEU A 216 -2.95 -7.93 -3.83
N THR A 217 -3.03 -6.78 -3.16
CA THR A 217 -4.10 -5.79 -3.37
C THR A 217 -3.56 -4.44 -3.77
N ASP A 218 -4.37 -3.70 -4.53
CA ASP A 218 -4.14 -2.28 -4.83
C ASP A 218 -4.32 -1.40 -3.57
N ASP A 219 -4.13 -0.09 -3.75
CA ASP A 219 -4.23 0.85 -2.63
C ASP A 219 -5.65 0.95 -2.04
N ALA A 220 -6.69 0.60 -2.81
CA ALA A 220 -8.07 0.52 -2.35
C ALA A 220 -8.40 -0.83 -1.67
N GLY A 221 -7.45 -1.76 -1.61
CA GLY A 221 -7.64 -3.10 -1.04
C GLY A 221 -8.33 -4.08 -1.98
N ARG A 222 -8.44 -3.77 -3.28
CA ARG A 222 -8.97 -4.68 -4.31
C ARG A 222 -7.85 -5.57 -4.83
N GLY A 223 -8.16 -6.80 -5.23
CA GLY A 223 -7.16 -7.71 -5.81
C GLY A 223 -6.47 -7.09 -7.03
N SER A 224 -5.14 -7.08 -7.04
CA SER A 224 -4.32 -6.57 -8.15
C SER A 224 -3.74 -7.75 -8.90
N LEU A 225 -4.16 -7.95 -10.17
CA LEU A 225 -3.64 -9.06 -10.98
C LEU A 225 -2.12 -8.96 -11.16
N ALA A 226 -1.60 -7.74 -11.39
CA ALA A 226 -0.18 -7.50 -11.61
C ALA A 226 0.67 -7.83 -10.37
N ASP A 227 0.17 -7.48 -9.17
CA ASP A 227 0.85 -7.79 -7.91
C ASP A 227 0.68 -9.28 -7.54
N ALA A 228 -0.53 -9.84 -7.68
CA ALA A 228 -0.82 -11.23 -7.35
C ALA A 228 -0.05 -12.23 -8.22
N GLN A 229 -0.02 -12.04 -9.54
CA GLN A 229 0.75 -12.92 -10.44
C GLN A 229 2.24 -12.87 -10.12
N TYR A 230 2.76 -11.68 -9.77
CA TYR A 230 4.16 -11.49 -9.43
C TYR A 230 4.54 -12.25 -8.16
N VAL A 231 3.73 -12.16 -7.10
CA VAL A 231 3.94 -12.92 -5.87
C VAL A 231 3.83 -14.42 -6.11
N VAL A 232 2.80 -14.89 -6.81
CA VAL A 232 2.54 -16.32 -7.01
C VAL A 232 3.63 -16.98 -7.85
N VAL A 233 4.02 -16.38 -8.98
CA VAL A 233 5.07 -16.92 -9.86
C VAL A 233 6.40 -17.00 -9.12
N HIS A 234 6.80 -15.94 -8.41
CA HIS A 234 8.06 -15.94 -7.67
C HIS A 234 8.03 -16.84 -6.44
N ALA A 235 6.90 -16.98 -5.76
CA ALA A 235 6.74 -17.92 -4.65
C ALA A 235 6.91 -19.38 -5.15
N ALA A 236 6.27 -19.73 -6.27
CA ALA A 236 6.41 -21.06 -6.87
C ALA A 236 7.87 -21.36 -7.28
N ALA A 237 8.54 -20.38 -7.91
CA ALA A 237 9.95 -20.50 -8.29
C ALA A 237 10.89 -20.61 -7.07
N LEU A 238 10.63 -19.88 -5.99
CA LEU A 238 11.37 -19.99 -4.72
C LEU A 238 11.16 -21.35 -4.06
N VAL A 239 9.92 -21.86 -4.03
CA VAL A 239 9.63 -23.21 -3.51
C VAL A 239 10.38 -24.26 -4.33
N PHE A 240 10.34 -24.16 -5.65
CA PHE A 240 11.12 -25.05 -6.52
C PHE A 240 12.62 -25.00 -6.20
N ALA A 241 13.20 -23.80 -6.11
CA ALA A 241 14.61 -23.62 -5.78
C ALA A 241 14.98 -24.17 -4.39
N ALA A 242 14.11 -23.98 -3.39
CA ALA A 242 14.30 -24.50 -2.05
C ALA A 242 14.26 -26.02 -2.00
N VAL A 243 13.35 -26.65 -2.76
CA VAL A 243 13.30 -28.12 -2.90
C VAL A 243 14.56 -28.64 -3.58
N ARG A 244 15.08 -27.94 -4.60
CA ARG A 244 16.35 -28.30 -5.27
C ARG A 244 17.52 -28.22 -4.29
N LEU A 245 17.63 -27.14 -3.52
CA LEU A 245 18.65 -26.99 -2.48
C LEU A 245 18.57 -28.10 -1.44
N ALA A 246 17.37 -28.47 -1.00
CA ALA A 246 17.18 -29.52 0.00
C ALA A 246 17.56 -30.91 -0.53
N ARG A 247 17.40 -31.17 -1.83
CA ARG A 247 17.76 -32.44 -2.47
C ARG A 247 19.26 -32.55 -2.78
N GLU A 248 19.89 -31.43 -3.11
CA GLU A 248 21.29 -31.37 -3.54
C GLU A 248 22.01 -30.22 -2.81
N PRO A 249 22.23 -30.34 -1.49
CA PRO A 249 22.71 -29.25 -0.64
C PRO A 249 24.13 -28.76 -0.97
N TRP A 250 24.93 -29.59 -1.65
CA TRP A 250 26.30 -29.31 -2.04
C TRP A 250 26.43 -28.43 -3.30
N ARG A 251 25.31 -28.03 -3.92
CA ARG A 251 25.33 -27.14 -5.11
C ARG A 251 24.28 -26.04 -5.03
N LEU A 252 24.56 -24.93 -5.70
CA LEU A 252 23.55 -23.89 -5.86
C LEU A 252 22.34 -24.43 -6.66
N PRO A 253 21.11 -24.00 -6.32
CA PRO A 253 19.91 -24.48 -7.01
C PRO A 253 19.94 -24.13 -8.50
N ASP A 254 20.05 -25.16 -9.33
CA ASP A 254 19.91 -25.02 -10.77
C ASP A 254 18.42 -24.85 -11.12
N LEU A 255 18.08 -23.65 -11.57
CA LEU A 255 16.73 -23.24 -11.93
C LEU A 255 16.54 -23.41 -13.44
N PRO A 256 15.55 -24.21 -13.90
CA PRO A 256 15.25 -24.33 -15.31
C PRO A 256 15.02 -22.95 -15.94
N TRP A 257 15.67 -22.70 -17.08
CA TRP A 257 15.54 -21.42 -17.79
C TRP A 257 14.09 -21.08 -18.15
N GLY A 258 13.23 -22.08 -18.35
CA GLY A 258 11.78 -21.86 -18.51
C GLY A 258 11.13 -21.16 -17.31
N LEU A 259 11.50 -21.54 -16.07
CA LEU A 259 11.03 -20.86 -14.86
C LEU A 259 11.65 -19.48 -14.71
N ALA A 260 12.93 -19.32 -15.06
CA ALA A 260 13.59 -18.03 -15.05
C ALA A 260 12.95 -17.05 -16.05
N LEU A 261 12.59 -17.52 -17.25
CA LEU A 261 11.90 -16.75 -18.26
C LEU A 261 10.48 -16.38 -17.82
N LEU A 262 9.74 -17.32 -17.22
CA LEU A 262 8.42 -17.03 -16.65
C LEU A 262 8.50 -15.96 -15.56
N ALA A 263 9.50 -16.04 -14.67
CA ALA A 263 9.78 -15.03 -13.66
C ALA A 263 10.14 -13.67 -14.29
N ALA A 264 10.91 -13.65 -15.37
CA ALA A 264 11.23 -12.42 -16.10
C ALA A 264 9.99 -11.78 -16.76
N VAL A 265 9.13 -12.57 -17.40
CA VAL A 265 7.84 -12.09 -17.95
C VAL A 265 6.96 -11.54 -16.83
N SER A 266 6.94 -12.21 -15.68
CA SER A 266 6.20 -11.76 -14.50
C SER A 266 6.70 -10.40 -13.98
N VAL A 267 8.03 -10.18 -13.95
CA VAL A 267 8.65 -8.88 -13.63
C VAL A 267 8.19 -7.80 -14.62
N LEU A 268 8.21 -8.08 -15.92
CA LEU A 268 7.79 -7.11 -16.94
C LEU A 268 6.31 -6.73 -16.79
N MET A 269 5.42 -7.72 -16.57
CA MET A 269 4.00 -7.49 -16.34
C MET A 269 3.75 -6.65 -15.08
N TYR A 270 4.49 -6.93 -14.01
CA TYR A 270 4.44 -6.15 -12.77
C TYR A 270 4.84 -4.69 -13.00
N LEU A 271 5.98 -4.45 -13.66
CA LEU A 271 6.45 -3.10 -13.95
C LEU A 271 5.53 -2.34 -14.90
N ALA A 272 4.97 -3.01 -15.91
CA ALA A 272 3.96 -2.45 -16.80
C ALA A 272 2.71 -2.02 -16.03
N GLY A 273 2.23 -2.86 -15.10
CA GLY A 273 1.14 -2.53 -14.19
C GLY A 273 1.42 -1.27 -13.37
N LYS A 274 2.60 -1.20 -12.72
CA LYS A 274 3.02 -0.01 -11.95
C LYS A 274 3.14 1.25 -12.81
N TYR A 275 3.51 1.10 -14.08
CA TYR A 275 3.56 2.20 -15.02
C TYR A 275 2.16 2.64 -15.50
N ALA A 276 1.18 1.74 -15.54
CA ALA A 276 -0.19 2.03 -15.93
C ALA A 276 -1.05 2.62 -14.79
N GLU A 277 -0.71 2.39 -13.52
CA GLU A 277 -1.46 2.89 -12.36
C GLU A 277 -1.55 4.43 -12.32
N GLY A 278 -2.64 5.00 -11.80
CA GLY A 278 -2.73 6.43 -11.45
C GLY A 278 -3.39 7.34 -12.50
N GLY A 279 -3.40 8.63 -12.19
CA GLY A 279 -4.06 9.67 -12.97
C GLY A 279 -3.85 11.02 -12.29
N ARG A 280 -3.70 12.09 -13.08
CA ARG A 280 -3.59 13.45 -12.55
C ARG A 280 -4.98 13.92 -12.12
N PRO A 281 -5.16 14.39 -10.88
CA PRO A 281 -6.44 14.92 -10.46
C PRO A 281 -6.80 16.15 -11.29
N THR A 282 -7.99 16.16 -11.88
CA THR A 282 -8.38 17.16 -12.87
C THR A 282 -9.85 17.54 -12.68
N VAL A 283 -10.11 18.85 -12.60
CA VAL A 283 -11.45 19.44 -12.73
C VAL A 283 -11.75 19.57 -14.21
N LEU A 284 -12.84 18.95 -14.63
CA LEU A 284 -13.32 18.93 -16.02
C LEU A 284 -14.41 19.96 -16.25
N SER A 285 -15.30 20.16 -15.27
CA SER A 285 -16.32 21.19 -15.34
C SER A 285 -16.82 21.58 -13.95
N VAL A 286 -17.40 22.77 -13.87
CA VAL A 286 -18.11 23.28 -12.68
C VAL A 286 -19.48 23.75 -13.15
N VAL A 287 -20.54 23.29 -12.49
CA VAL A 287 -21.93 23.64 -12.84
C VAL A 287 -22.69 23.99 -11.57
N ARG A 288 -23.75 24.79 -11.70
CA ARG A 288 -24.66 25.07 -10.58
C ARG A 288 -25.50 23.82 -10.27
N VAL A 289 -25.68 23.51 -8.98
CA VAL A 289 -26.60 22.45 -8.54
C VAL A 289 -28.04 22.89 -8.80
N ARG A 290 -28.88 21.95 -9.28
CA ARG A 290 -30.29 22.22 -9.52
C ARG A 290 -31.04 22.39 -8.20
N PRO A 291 -31.87 23.44 -8.03
CA PRO A 291 -32.92 23.41 -7.02
C PRO A 291 -33.92 22.29 -7.36
N ASP A 292 -34.36 21.54 -6.36
CA ASP A 292 -35.33 20.42 -6.52
C ASP A 292 -36.72 20.88 -7.00
N GLU A 293 -37.01 22.18 -7.00
CA GLU A 293 -38.29 22.76 -7.43
C GLU A 293 -38.13 23.63 -8.70
N GLY A 294 -38.49 23.06 -9.86
CA GLY A 294 -38.97 23.81 -11.04
C GLY A 294 -38.03 24.78 -11.77
N GLY A 295 -36.75 24.89 -11.39
CA GLY A 295 -35.80 25.86 -11.97
C GLY A 295 -35.40 25.53 -13.41
N PHE A 296 -35.93 26.29 -14.37
CA PHE A 296 -35.77 26.09 -15.82
C PHE A 296 -34.48 26.65 -16.45
N ASP A 297 -33.47 27.01 -15.66
CA ASP A 297 -32.27 27.65 -16.22
C ASP A 297 -30.98 26.93 -15.81
N ARG A 298 -30.50 26.06 -16.70
CA ARG A 298 -29.19 25.37 -16.59
C ARG A 298 -28.03 26.33 -16.85
N ASP A 299 -28.30 27.46 -17.50
CA ASP A 299 -27.31 28.43 -17.96
C ASP A 299 -27.33 29.70 -17.11
N ALA A 300 -28.13 29.72 -16.03
CA ALA A 300 -28.12 30.79 -15.06
C ALA A 300 -26.71 30.93 -14.45
N PRO A 301 -26.20 32.17 -14.32
CA PRO A 301 -24.89 32.42 -13.74
C PRO A 301 -24.82 31.92 -12.29
N ILE A 302 -23.63 31.51 -11.88
CA ILE A 302 -23.34 31.09 -10.51
C ILE A 302 -23.39 32.33 -9.61
N ARG A 303 -24.14 32.30 -8.52
CA ARG A 303 -24.19 33.38 -7.53
C ARG A 303 -23.55 32.99 -6.22
N THR A 304 -23.24 33.99 -5.40
CA THR A 304 -22.89 33.75 -4.00
C THR A 304 -24.05 33.05 -3.28
N GLY A 305 -23.73 32.07 -2.42
CA GLY A 305 -24.72 31.22 -1.74
C GLY A 305 -25.27 30.05 -2.56
N ASP A 306 -25.01 29.96 -3.87
CA ASP A 306 -25.40 28.80 -4.66
C ASP A 306 -24.52 27.58 -4.32
N ASP A 307 -25.13 26.38 -4.33
CA ASP A 307 -24.38 25.14 -4.36
C ASP A 307 -23.84 24.90 -5.80
N ILE A 308 -22.55 24.61 -5.92
CA ILE A 308 -21.91 24.22 -7.18
C ILE A 308 -21.47 22.76 -7.15
N GLU A 309 -21.65 22.09 -8.29
CA GLU A 309 -21.19 20.74 -8.56
C GLU A 309 -19.92 20.78 -9.41
N ILE A 310 -18.82 20.30 -8.84
CA ILE A 310 -17.51 20.22 -9.46
C ILE A 310 -17.31 18.79 -9.96
N ARG A 311 -17.16 18.63 -11.27
CA ARG A 311 -16.97 17.35 -11.94
C ARG A 311 -15.53 17.18 -12.37
N GLY A 312 -15.00 15.98 -12.20
CA GLY A 312 -13.61 15.69 -12.54
C GLY A 312 -13.23 14.23 -12.34
N SER A 313 -11.95 14.02 -12.07
CA SER A 313 -11.42 12.72 -11.70
C SER A 313 -10.26 12.85 -10.71
N GLY A 314 -10.06 11.82 -9.88
CA GLY A 314 -8.94 11.73 -8.95
C GLY A 314 -9.10 12.60 -7.71
N PHE A 315 -10.31 13.03 -7.35
CA PHE A 315 -10.56 13.80 -6.13
C PHE A 315 -10.37 12.95 -4.87
N VAL A 316 -10.69 11.65 -4.96
CA VAL A 316 -10.56 10.68 -3.86
C VAL A 316 -9.75 9.49 -4.36
N PRO A 317 -8.41 9.58 -4.37
CA PRO A 317 -7.59 8.50 -4.90
C PRO A 317 -7.75 7.19 -4.11
N PRO A 318 -7.38 6.04 -4.70
CA PRO A 318 -7.37 4.75 -4.01
C PRO A 318 -6.66 4.81 -2.65
N GLY A 319 -7.33 4.32 -1.60
CA GLY A 319 -6.83 4.37 -0.23
C GLY A 319 -7.13 5.66 0.54
N ALA A 320 -7.78 6.66 -0.08
CA ALA A 320 -8.16 7.93 0.54
C ALA A 320 -9.64 7.98 1.02
N GLN A 321 -10.34 6.84 1.02
CA GLN A 321 -11.75 6.73 1.38
C GLN A 321 -11.99 6.81 2.90
N GLU A 322 -10.93 6.83 3.70
CA GLU A 322 -11.03 6.97 5.14
C GLU A 322 -11.64 8.34 5.52
N PRO A 323 -12.55 8.41 6.49
CA PRO A 323 -13.29 9.64 6.81
C PRO A 323 -12.41 10.85 7.11
N ASP A 324 -11.28 10.65 7.80
CA ASP A 324 -10.35 11.74 8.12
C ASP A 324 -9.69 12.35 6.88
N ARG A 325 -9.56 11.58 5.79
CA ARG A 325 -9.01 12.07 4.52
C ARG A 325 -10.05 12.85 3.73
N LEU A 326 -11.28 12.36 3.70
CA LEU A 326 -12.40 13.05 3.08
C LEU A 326 -12.66 14.40 3.77
N ALA A 327 -12.60 14.43 5.11
CA ALA A 327 -12.79 15.64 5.92
C ALA A 327 -11.69 16.71 5.75
N ARG A 328 -10.62 16.43 5.00
CA ARG A 328 -9.53 17.38 4.72
C ARG A 328 -9.60 17.92 3.30
N MET A 329 -10.59 17.51 2.51
CA MET A 329 -10.76 17.99 1.15
C MET A 329 -11.23 19.45 1.17
N VAL A 330 -10.60 20.26 0.33
CA VAL A 330 -10.85 21.70 0.26
C VAL A 330 -11.04 22.09 -1.20
N VAL A 331 -12.02 22.95 -1.46
CA VAL A 331 -12.15 23.65 -2.73
C VAL A 331 -11.70 25.09 -2.53
N ARG A 332 -10.78 25.54 -3.38
CA ARG A 332 -10.36 26.92 -3.47
C ARG A 332 -11.21 27.59 -4.55
N ILE A 333 -11.96 28.62 -4.18
CA ILE A 333 -12.75 29.44 -5.09
C ILE A 333 -12.16 30.85 -5.00
N GLY A 334 -11.38 31.24 -6.01
CA GLY A 334 -10.57 32.46 -5.95
C GLY A 334 -9.58 32.43 -4.77
N ALA A 335 -9.72 33.38 -3.85
CA ALA A 335 -8.91 33.46 -2.63
C ALA A 335 -9.47 32.64 -1.45
N VAL A 336 -10.73 32.19 -1.53
CA VAL A 336 -11.46 31.57 -0.41
C VAL A 336 -11.27 30.05 -0.41
N HIS A 337 -11.11 29.48 0.79
CA HIS A 337 -11.00 28.04 1.00
C HIS A 337 -12.28 27.50 1.63
N VAL A 338 -12.93 26.57 0.93
CA VAL A 338 -14.20 25.95 1.34
C VAL A 338 -13.94 24.49 1.67
N GLN A 339 -14.25 24.07 2.90
CA GLN A 339 -14.21 22.65 3.25
C GLN A 339 -15.31 21.91 2.49
N VAL A 340 -14.99 20.75 1.92
CA VAL A 340 -16.01 19.96 1.22
C VAL A 340 -16.95 19.33 2.26
N PRO A 341 -18.27 19.61 2.22
CA PRO A 341 -19.20 19.07 3.19
C PRO A 341 -19.30 17.54 3.10
N LEU A 342 -19.22 16.86 4.23
CA LEU A 342 -19.48 15.42 4.32
C LEU A 342 -20.99 15.16 4.33
N VAL A 343 -21.52 14.61 3.24
CA VAL A 343 -22.94 14.24 3.13
C VAL A 343 -23.06 12.72 3.28
N PRO A 344 -23.49 12.21 4.45
CA PRO A 344 -23.54 10.78 4.72
C PRO A 344 -24.69 10.12 3.97
N VAL A 345 -24.43 8.91 3.46
CA VAL A 345 -25.45 7.99 2.93
C VAL A 345 -25.21 6.60 3.48
N ALA A 346 -26.20 5.71 3.37
CA ALA A 346 -26.03 4.32 3.80
C ALA A 346 -24.76 3.71 3.18
N GLY A 347 -23.82 3.29 4.03
CA GLY A 347 -22.57 2.68 3.58
C GLY A 347 -21.44 3.63 3.19
N GLY A 348 -21.65 4.95 3.11
CA GLY A 348 -20.61 5.87 2.63
C GLY A 348 -20.99 7.35 2.65
N PHE A 349 -20.50 8.08 1.64
CA PHE A 349 -20.76 9.50 1.44
C PHE A 349 -21.20 9.72 -0.01
N SER A 350 -22.24 10.53 -0.22
CA SER A 350 -22.60 11.03 -1.54
C SER A 350 -21.76 12.26 -1.93
N ASN A 351 -21.15 12.92 -0.95
CA ASN A 351 -20.18 13.98 -1.12
C ASN A 351 -19.17 13.92 0.04
N PRO A 352 -17.85 13.93 -0.21
CA PRO A 352 -17.17 13.93 -1.51
C PRO A 352 -17.16 12.56 -2.23
N THR A 353 -17.06 12.57 -3.56
CA THR A 353 -16.76 11.38 -4.37
C THR A 353 -15.52 11.59 -5.24
N ASP A 354 -15.01 10.54 -5.90
CA ASP A 354 -13.82 10.65 -6.76
C ASP A 354 -14.02 11.53 -8.00
N THR A 355 -15.26 11.63 -8.48
CA THR A 355 -15.61 12.31 -9.74
C THR A 355 -16.48 13.55 -9.56
N VAL A 356 -17.14 13.70 -8.41
CA VAL A 356 -18.09 14.79 -8.15
C VAL A 356 -17.94 15.31 -6.73
N LEU A 357 -17.87 16.63 -6.59
CA LEU A 357 -17.94 17.35 -5.31
C LEU A 357 -19.06 18.38 -5.38
N THR A 358 -19.79 18.56 -4.28
CA THR A 358 -20.75 19.65 -4.12
C THR A 358 -20.28 20.57 -3.01
N VAL A 359 -20.18 21.87 -3.28
CA VAL A 359 -19.78 22.88 -2.29
C VAL A 359 -20.60 24.15 -2.45
N PRO A 360 -20.94 24.85 -1.35
CA PRO A 360 -21.55 26.17 -1.44
C PRO A 360 -20.52 27.20 -1.90
N VAL A 361 -20.95 28.20 -2.67
CA VAL A 361 -20.15 29.38 -3.01
C VAL A 361 -20.23 30.37 -1.84
N PRO A 362 -19.13 30.64 -1.12
CA PRO A 362 -19.15 31.57 0.00
C PRO A 362 -19.48 32.99 -0.43
N VAL A 363 -20.13 33.74 0.46
CA VAL A 363 -20.40 35.18 0.27
C VAL A 363 -19.13 36.03 0.18
N ASP A 364 -18.00 35.53 0.69
CA ASP A 364 -16.71 36.22 0.64
C ASP A 364 -16.00 36.09 -0.72
N VAL A 365 -16.60 35.37 -1.68
CA VAL A 365 -16.04 35.26 -3.03
C VAL A 365 -16.33 36.53 -3.80
N GLU A 366 -15.27 37.18 -4.30
CA GLU A 366 -15.39 38.37 -5.15
C GLU A 366 -16.19 38.05 -6.44
N PRO A 367 -17.21 38.86 -6.78
CA PRO A 367 -17.90 38.75 -8.05
C PRO A 367 -16.95 38.93 -9.23
N GLY A 368 -17.19 38.17 -10.30
CA GLY A 368 -16.41 38.18 -11.53
C GLY A 368 -15.78 36.83 -11.85
N ARG A 369 -14.75 36.86 -12.69
CA ARG A 369 -14.07 35.64 -13.14
C ARG A 369 -13.11 35.15 -12.08
N VAL A 370 -13.42 34.01 -11.47
CA VAL A 370 -12.61 33.37 -10.43
C VAL A 370 -12.22 31.95 -10.85
N GLU A 371 -11.17 31.42 -10.23
CA GLU A 371 -10.68 30.08 -10.52
C GLU A 371 -11.12 29.10 -9.42
N VAL A 372 -11.60 27.93 -9.81
CA VAL A 372 -11.90 26.80 -8.93
C VAL A 372 -10.76 25.81 -8.98
N GLN A 373 -10.28 25.38 -7.82
CA GLN A 373 -9.25 24.37 -7.67
C GLN A 373 -9.59 23.44 -6.51
N VAL A 374 -9.43 22.14 -6.69
CA VAL A 374 -9.68 21.13 -5.65
C VAL A 374 -8.36 20.69 -5.05
N VAL A 375 -8.30 20.67 -3.72
CA VAL A 375 -7.28 19.95 -2.94
C VAL A 375 -7.86 18.58 -2.59
N THR A 376 -7.31 17.54 -3.21
CA THR A 376 -7.81 16.16 -3.10
C THR A 376 -7.65 15.58 -1.69
N ALA A 377 -8.26 14.42 -1.43
CA ALA A 377 -8.09 13.71 -0.16
C ALA A 377 -6.63 13.27 0.12
N ALA A 378 -5.76 13.28 -0.91
CA ALA A 378 -4.32 13.05 -0.78
C ALA A 378 -3.50 14.34 -0.64
N GLY A 379 -4.13 15.51 -0.71
CA GLY A 379 -3.47 16.82 -0.66
C GLY A 379 -2.85 17.26 -1.98
N ALA A 380 -3.21 16.64 -3.12
CA ALA A 380 -2.78 17.11 -4.43
C ALA A 380 -3.71 18.22 -4.92
N GLU A 381 -3.17 19.19 -5.64
CA GLU A 381 -3.98 20.23 -6.26
C GLU A 381 -4.34 19.86 -7.71
N THR A 382 -5.59 20.13 -8.11
CA THR A 382 -6.03 20.01 -9.50
C THR A 382 -5.55 21.17 -10.38
N ASN A 383 -5.85 21.11 -11.67
CA ASN A 383 -5.88 22.30 -12.52
C ASN A 383 -6.83 23.37 -11.94
N ARG A 384 -6.59 24.62 -12.35
CA ARG A 384 -7.48 25.75 -12.13
C ARG A 384 -8.53 25.77 -13.23
N TYR A 385 -9.79 25.90 -12.86
CA TYR A 385 -10.92 25.95 -13.78
C TYR A 385 -11.65 27.29 -13.63
N PRO A 386 -11.73 28.13 -14.67
CA PRO A 386 -12.37 29.43 -14.58
C PRO A 386 -13.89 29.27 -14.48
N ILE A 387 -14.50 30.05 -13.59
CA ILE A 387 -15.95 30.26 -13.50
C ILE A 387 -16.23 31.75 -13.41
N ASP A 388 -17.44 32.15 -13.80
CA ASP A 388 -17.94 33.51 -13.60
C ASP A 388 -18.97 33.50 -12.48
N VAL A 389 -18.71 34.29 -11.42
CA VAL A 389 -19.57 34.45 -10.25
C VAL A 389 -20.24 35.82 -10.32
N LEU A 390 -21.54 35.87 -10.07
CA LEU A 390 -22.30 37.11 -9.92
C LEU A 390 -22.71 37.31 -8.46
N ASP A 391 -23.11 38.53 -8.13
CA ASP A 391 -23.70 38.87 -6.83
C ASP A 391 -24.95 38.03 -6.52
#